data_AF-A0A4Q3VKA2-F1
#
_entry.id   AF-A0A4Q3VKA2-F1
#
_cell.length_a   1.000
_cell.length_b   1.000
_cell.length_c   1.000
_cell.angle_alpha   90.00
_cell.angle_beta   90.00
_cell.angle_gamma   90.00
#
_symmetry.space_group_name_H-M   'P 1'
#
loop_
_entity.id
_entity.type
_entity.pdbx_description
1 polymer ?
#
loop_
_entity_poly.entity_id
_entity_poly.type
_entity_poly.pdbx_seq_one_letter_code
_entity_poly.pdbx_strand_id
1 'polypeptide(L)'
;MRAQCIISRRRPYKLRPHRRIPLGRASLKTLTSYYEVLGVGPNAEDETLRKAYRRLARKHHPDVSHDPRAHENMARINEAFETLIDPNRRTEYDAILAGDAQAAERPKPRKPMVVRLIKRLNGHKTPVYAATFAPDTGQLITCGFDNELLWWDETGEVERRSKIDQGVVATMRAFSLDRVAVAGSAENQVSFARLDEGRIEAWRTAQEEWVGPVAISPDGLSLATGPTHSSCAVRQASIRP
;
A
#
# COMPACT_ATOMS: atom_id res chain seq x y z
N MET A 1 8.66 42.87 15.17
CA MET A 1 9.70 41.83 15.29
C MET A 1 9.22 40.58 14.57
N ARG A 2 9.74 40.30 13.37
CA ARG A 2 9.43 39.10 12.57
C ARG A 2 10.70 38.26 12.47
N ALA A 3 10.69 37.07 13.06
CA ALA A 3 11.79 36.11 12.92
C ALA A 3 11.59 35.32 11.63
N GLN A 4 12.48 35.51 10.65
CA GLN A 4 12.56 34.68 9.44
C GLN A 4 13.35 33.42 9.77
N CYS A 5 12.71 32.26 9.65
CA CYS A 5 13.33 30.95 9.76
C CYS A 5 14.09 30.63 8.46
N ILE A 6 15.43 30.60 8.52
CA ILE A 6 16.31 30.21 7.41
C ILE A 6 16.42 28.68 7.41
N ILE A 7 15.61 28.01 6.60
CA ILE A 7 15.74 26.57 6.37
C ILE A 7 16.80 26.36 5.28
N SER A 8 17.99 25.91 5.68
CA SER A 8 19.07 25.57 4.75
C SER A 8 18.64 24.36 3.90
N ARG A 9 18.57 24.53 2.58
CA ARG A 9 18.32 23.45 1.62
C ARG A 9 19.58 22.56 1.53
N ARG A 10 19.65 21.48 2.30
CA ARG A 10 20.61 20.40 2.05
C ARG A 10 20.24 19.68 0.76
N ARG A 11 21.14 19.64 -0.22
CA ARG A 11 20.96 18.92 -1.49
C ARG A 11 20.87 17.41 -1.21
N PRO A 12 19.96 16.66 -1.85
CA PRO A 12 19.92 15.20 -1.69
C PRO A 12 21.16 14.57 -2.35
N TYR A 13 21.74 13.57 -1.68
CA TYR A 13 22.80 12.72 -2.23
C TYR A 13 22.29 12.01 -3.49
N LYS A 14 22.86 12.31 -4.66
CA LYS A 14 22.65 11.52 -5.87
C LYS A 14 23.51 10.27 -5.80
N LEU A 15 22.90 9.12 -5.48
CA LEU A 15 23.52 7.80 -5.70
C LEU A 15 23.75 7.63 -7.21
N ARG A 16 25.02 7.47 -7.61
CA ARG A 16 25.36 7.10 -8.99
C ARG A 16 25.00 5.62 -9.19
N PRO A 17 24.40 5.23 -10.32
CA PRO A 17 24.12 3.82 -10.56
C PRO A 17 25.43 3.05 -10.67
N HIS A 18 25.59 1.99 -9.86
CA HIS A 18 26.74 1.10 -9.96
C HIS A 18 26.77 0.43 -11.33
N ARG A 19 27.94 0.49 -11.97
CA ARG A 19 28.23 -0.14 -13.26
C ARG A 19 28.10 -1.66 -13.08
N ARG A 20 27.16 -2.29 -13.81
CA ARG A 20 27.00 -3.75 -13.81
C ARG A 20 28.26 -4.40 -14.39
N ILE A 21 28.91 -5.27 -13.62
CA ILE A 21 29.97 -6.14 -14.11
C ILE A 21 29.28 -7.43 -14.63
N PRO A 22 29.39 -7.76 -15.92
CA PRO A 22 28.85 -9.02 -16.44
C PRO A 22 29.78 -10.15 -16.01
N LEU A 23 29.30 -11.06 -15.16
CA LEU A 23 30.08 -12.22 -14.73
C LEU A 23 29.92 -13.35 -15.76
N GLY A 24 30.95 -13.53 -16.59
CA GLY A 24 31.12 -14.65 -17.51
C GLY A 24 31.68 -15.90 -16.81
N ARG A 25 31.29 -17.06 -17.34
CA ARG A 25 31.33 -18.44 -16.80
C ARG A 25 32.71 -19.03 -16.41
N ALA A 26 33.81 -18.29 -16.42
CA ALA A 26 35.17 -18.84 -16.28
C ALA A 26 36.05 -18.26 -15.16
N SER A 27 35.54 -17.35 -14.31
CA SER A 27 36.38 -16.59 -13.36
C SER A 27 35.95 -16.66 -11.89
N LEU A 28 35.20 -17.69 -11.47
CA LEU A 28 34.66 -17.77 -10.10
C LEU A 28 35.62 -18.38 -9.05
N LYS A 29 36.75 -19.00 -9.45
CA LYS A 29 37.78 -19.47 -8.50
C LYS A 29 38.73 -18.38 -8.00
N THR A 30 38.61 -17.16 -8.52
CA THR A 30 39.46 -16.00 -8.20
C THR A 30 38.67 -14.77 -7.74
N LEU A 31 37.35 -14.89 -7.57
CA LEU A 31 36.50 -13.83 -7.04
C LEU A 31 36.16 -14.16 -5.59
N THR A 32 36.65 -13.33 -4.67
CA THR A 32 36.35 -13.42 -3.24
C THR A 32 34.84 -13.47 -3.02
N SER A 33 34.34 -14.53 -2.38
CA SER A 33 32.91 -14.68 -2.06
C SER A 33 32.45 -13.59 -1.08
N TYR A 34 31.18 -13.17 -1.12
CA TYR A 34 30.61 -12.26 -0.11
C TYR A 34 30.77 -12.78 1.32
N TYR A 35 30.77 -14.09 1.51
CA TYR A 35 31.10 -14.73 2.79
C TYR A 35 32.54 -14.44 3.22
N GLU A 36 33.50 -14.50 2.29
CA GLU A 36 34.90 -14.18 2.54
C GLU A 36 35.12 -12.67 2.76
N VAL A 37 34.39 -11.81 2.03
CA VAL A 37 34.42 -10.35 2.22
C VAL A 37 34.02 -9.97 3.64
N LEU A 38 32.99 -10.63 4.20
CA LEU A 38 32.58 -10.41 5.59
C LEU A 38 33.39 -11.22 6.61
N GLY A 39 34.15 -12.22 6.15
CA GLY A 39 34.88 -13.16 7.01
C GLY A 39 33.95 -14.03 7.86
N VAL A 40 32.84 -14.49 7.27
CA VAL A 40 31.79 -15.29 7.92
C VAL A 40 31.54 -16.58 7.12
N GLY A 41 31.08 -17.64 7.79
CA GLY A 41 30.74 -18.90 7.11
C GLY A 41 29.42 -18.82 6.34
N PRO A 42 29.18 -19.75 5.39
CA PRO A 42 27.94 -19.82 4.60
C PRO A 42 26.69 -20.08 5.44
N ASN A 43 26.85 -20.63 6.65
CA ASN A 43 25.77 -20.88 7.62
C ASN A 43 25.67 -19.80 8.71
N ALA A 44 26.29 -18.63 8.52
CA ALA A 44 26.26 -17.57 9.52
C ALA A 44 24.83 -17.02 9.73
N GLU A 45 24.44 -16.86 10.98
CA GLU A 45 23.21 -16.20 11.40
C GLU A 45 23.27 -14.67 11.22
N ASP A 46 22.11 -14.03 11.11
CA ASP A 46 21.96 -12.58 10.89
C ASP A 46 22.70 -11.72 11.94
N GLU A 47 22.74 -12.16 13.20
CA GLU A 47 23.46 -11.45 14.25
C GLU A 47 24.97 -11.42 13.98
N THR A 48 25.50 -12.55 13.50
CA THR A 48 26.90 -12.70 13.12
C THR A 48 27.23 -11.82 11.91
N LEU A 49 26.34 -11.75 10.92
CA LEU A 49 26.46 -10.85 9.75
C LEU A 49 26.50 -9.39 10.18
N ARG A 50 25.59 -8.95 11.05
CA ARG A 50 25.54 -7.57 11.57
C ARG A 50 26.76 -7.22 12.43
N LYS A 51 27.29 -8.17 13.20
CA LYS A 51 28.53 -7.99 13.97
C LYS A 51 29.75 -7.86 13.05
N ALA A 52 29.88 -8.74 12.05
CA ALA A 52 30.95 -8.70 11.07
C ALA A 52 30.95 -7.40 10.26
N TYR A 53 29.78 -6.98 9.77
CA TYR A 53 29.59 -5.71 9.08
C TYR A 53 30.03 -4.52 9.92
N ARG A 54 29.55 -4.40 11.17
CA ARG A 54 29.93 -3.30 12.07
C ARG A 54 31.44 -3.23 12.32
N ARG A 55 32.10 -4.38 12.49
CA ARG A 55 33.55 -4.47 12.68
C ARG A 55 34.31 -3.96 11.44
N LEU A 56 33.90 -4.40 10.25
CA LEU A 56 34.56 -4.03 9.00
C LEU A 56 34.28 -2.58 8.61
N ALA A 57 33.04 -2.11 8.80
CA ALA A 57 32.64 -0.73 8.55
C ALA A 57 33.47 0.25 9.39
N ARG A 58 33.72 -0.05 10.68
CA ARG A 58 34.58 0.81 11.53
C ARG A 58 36.03 0.87 11.06
N LYS A 59 36.54 -0.22 10.46
CA LYS A 59 37.92 -0.33 9.98
C LYS A 59 38.14 0.30 8.60
N HIS A 60 37.16 0.18 7.72
CA HIS A 60 37.24 0.58 6.31
C HIS A 60 36.39 1.81 5.97
N HIS A 61 35.81 2.49 6.97
CA HIS A 61 35.07 3.73 6.74
C HIS A 61 35.99 4.76 6.06
N PRO A 62 35.53 5.45 5.00
CA PRO A 62 36.34 6.44 4.29
C PRO A 62 36.82 7.59 5.17
N ASP A 63 36.07 7.92 6.23
CA ASP A 63 36.45 9.00 7.16
C ASP A 63 37.45 8.55 8.25
N VAL A 64 37.70 7.24 8.42
CA VAL A 64 38.55 6.69 9.50
C VAL A 64 39.79 6.00 8.93
N SER A 65 39.66 5.38 7.75
CA SER A 65 40.73 4.65 7.09
C SER A 65 41.51 5.57 6.15
N HIS A 66 42.84 5.56 6.25
CA HIS A 66 43.74 6.35 5.39
C HIS A 66 44.13 5.59 4.11
N ASP A 67 43.53 4.43 3.85
CA ASP A 67 43.76 3.65 2.63
C ASP A 67 43.12 4.36 1.42
N PRO A 68 43.86 4.60 0.33
CA PRO A 68 43.31 5.13 -0.92
C PRO A 68 42.12 4.33 -1.48
N ARG A 69 41.99 3.05 -1.10
CA ARG A 69 40.89 2.15 -1.50
C ARG A 69 39.78 2.00 -0.46
N ALA A 70 39.76 2.83 0.60
CA ALA A 70 38.74 2.73 1.65
C ALA A 70 37.30 2.79 1.11
N HIS A 71 37.02 3.67 0.15
CA HIS A 71 35.71 3.76 -0.50
C HIS A 71 35.32 2.48 -1.25
N GLU A 72 36.26 1.86 -1.98
CA GLU A 72 36.00 0.62 -2.73
C GLU A 72 35.79 -0.57 -1.77
N ASN A 73 36.61 -0.65 -0.72
CA ASN A 73 36.50 -1.69 0.29
C ASN A 73 35.16 -1.59 1.04
N MET A 74 34.76 -0.38 1.43
CA MET A 74 33.47 -0.15 2.08
C MET A 74 32.29 -0.48 1.15
N ALA A 75 32.37 -0.12 -0.13
CA ALA A 75 31.34 -0.47 -1.11
C ALA A 75 31.17 -2.00 -1.23
N ARG A 76 32.27 -2.75 -1.28
CA ARG A 76 32.24 -4.23 -1.32
C ARG A 76 31.66 -4.82 -0.03
N ILE A 77 32.01 -4.29 1.13
CA ILE A 77 31.47 -4.72 2.43
C ILE A 77 29.95 -4.48 2.48
N ASN A 78 29.48 -3.32 2.00
CA ASN A 78 28.07 -2.98 1.95
C ASN A 78 27.30 -3.92 1.02
N GLU A 79 27.81 -4.15 -0.19
CA GLU A 79 27.17 -5.04 -1.18
C GLU A 79 27.07 -6.48 -0.68
N ALA A 80 28.14 -6.99 -0.04
CA ALA A 80 28.15 -8.30 0.57
C ALA A 80 27.14 -8.40 1.72
N PHE A 81 27.10 -7.41 2.62
CA PHE A 81 26.16 -7.40 3.74
C PHE A 81 24.70 -7.29 3.27
N GLU A 82 24.38 -6.38 2.35
CA GLU A 82 23.03 -6.20 1.82
C GLU A 82 22.50 -7.44 1.11
N THR A 83 23.39 -8.21 0.47
CA THR A 83 23.01 -9.46 -0.21
C THR A 83 22.79 -10.58 0.79
N LEU A 84 23.66 -10.71 1.80
CA LEU A 84 23.59 -11.81 2.77
C LEU A 84 22.54 -11.61 3.88
N ILE A 85 22.13 -10.36 4.17
CA ILE A 85 21.13 -10.07 5.21
C ILE A 85 19.68 -10.22 4.71
N ASP A 86 19.45 -10.15 3.40
CA ASP A 86 18.12 -10.38 2.81
C ASP A 86 18.01 -11.87 2.44
N PRO A 87 17.05 -12.63 3.02
CA PRO A 87 16.93 -14.07 2.79
C PRO A 87 16.76 -14.46 1.32
N ASN A 88 16.05 -13.65 0.52
CA ASN A 88 15.83 -13.92 -0.89
C ASN A 88 17.12 -13.69 -1.68
N ARG A 89 17.81 -12.57 -1.43
CA ARG A 89 19.07 -12.25 -2.10
C ARG A 89 20.19 -13.23 -1.72
N ARG A 90 20.22 -13.71 -0.48
CA ARG A 90 21.16 -14.74 -0.01
C ARG A 90 20.92 -16.07 -0.73
N THR A 91 19.67 -16.49 -0.85
CA THR A 91 19.29 -17.72 -1.57
C THR A 91 19.69 -17.64 -3.04
N GLU A 92 19.44 -16.51 -3.70
CA GLU A 92 19.88 -16.27 -5.09
C GLU A 92 21.41 -16.33 -5.22
N TYR A 93 22.13 -15.72 -4.28
CA TYR A 93 23.60 -15.72 -4.26
C TYR A 93 24.17 -17.13 -4.05
N ASP A 94 23.60 -17.90 -3.12
CA ASP A 94 23.99 -19.28 -2.84
C ASP A 94 23.72 -20.20 -4.04
N ALA A 95 22.61 -19.99 -4.75
CA ALA A 95 22.30 -20.71 -5.99
C ALA A 95 23.28 -20.37 -7.13
N ILE A 96 23.69 -19.10 -7.25
CA ILE A 96 24.74 -18.69 -8.20
C ILE A 96 26.08 -19.35 -7.85
N LEU A 97 26.43 -19.40 -6.56
CA LEU A 97 27.65 -20.05 -6.08
C LEU A 97 27.63 -21.58 -6.31
N ALA A 98 26.45 -22.21 -6.21
CA ALA A 98 26.22 -23.63 -6.48
C ALA A 98 26.24 -24.00 -7.98
N GLY A 99 26.23 -23.00 -8.88
CA GLY A 99 26.23 -23.21 -10.32
C GLY A 99 24.84 -23.31 -10.96
N ASP A 100 23.78 -23.07 -10.18
CA ASP A 100 22.38 -23.15 -10.61
C ASP A 100 21.94 -21.82 -11.24
N ALA A 101 22.42 -21.57 -12.46
CA ALA A 101 22.14 -20.35 -13.23
C ALA A 101 20.66 -20.16 -13.61
N GLN A 102 19.76 -21.08 -13.24
CA GLN A 102 18.31 -20.98 -13.46
C GLN A 102 17.56 -20.27 -12.33
N ALA A 103 18.17 -20.04 -11.16
CA ALA A 103 17.46 -19.53 -9.98
C ALA A 103 17.33 -17.99 -9.88
N ALA A 104 17.86 -17.23 -10.84
CA ALA A 104 17.96 -15.77 -10.74
C ALA A 104 17.11 -14.99 -11.76
N GLU A 105 15.99 -15.54 -12.27
CA GLU A 105 15.03 -14.70 -13.01
C GLU A 105 14.23 -13.88 -11.99
N ARG A 106 14.79 -12.74 -11.57
CA ARG A 106 14.09 -11.73 -10.75
C ARG A 106 12.68 -11.55 -11.34
N PRO A 107 11.61 -11.59 -10.52
CA PRO A 107 10.27 -11.27 -11.01
C PRO A 107 10.37 -9.91 -11.71
N LYS A 108 10.13 -9.91 -13.02
CA LYS A 108 10.27 -8.70 -13.85
C LYS A 108 9.43 -7.62 -13.17
N PRO A 109 9.98 -6.44 -12.85
CA PRO A 109 9.22 -5.39 -12.20
C PRO A 109 7.97 -5.15 -13.04
N ARG A 110 6.79 -5.26 -12.42
CA ARG A 110 5.51 -5.03 -13.11
C ARG A 110 5.62 -3.65 -13.77
N LYS A 111 5.33 -3.58 -15.07
CA LYS A 111 5.32 -2.31 -15.80
C LYS A 111 4.42 -1.34 -15.03
N PRO A 112 4.85 -0.08 -14.79
CA PRO A 112 4.03 0.88 -14.08
C PRO A 112 2.70 1.05 -14.81
N MET A 113 1.59 0.97 -14.07
CA MET A 113 0.27 1.24 -14.62
C MET A 113 0.16 2.75 -14.86
N VAL A 114 0.04 3.15 -16.13
CA VAL A 114 -0.20 4.54 -16.50
C VAL A 114 -1.70 4.79 -16.42
N VAL A 115 -2.12 5.64 -15.48
CA VAL A 115 -3.52 6.06 -15.35
C VAL A 115 -3.68 7.41 -16.04
N ARG A 116 -4.69 7.53 -16.91
CA ARG A 116 -5.04 8.77 -17.60
C ARG A 116 -6.46 9.19 -17.21
N LEU A 117 -6.66 10.48 -16.98
CA LEU A 117 -8.00 11.05 -16.85
C LEU A 117 -8.73 10.94 -18.20
N ILE A 118 -9.79 10.13 -18.23
CA ILE A 118 -10.63 9.95 -19.42
C ILE A 118 -11.76 10.98 -19.43
N LYS A 119 -12.43 11.19 -18.28
CA LYS A 119 -13.62 12.04 -18.19
C LYS A 119 -13.81 12.61 -16.78
N ARG A 120 -14.45 13.78 -16.70
CA ARG A 120 -14.95 14.38 -15.45
C ARG A 120 -16.47 14.28 -15.46
N LEU A 121 -17.02 13.74 -14.38
CA LEU A 121 -18.46 13.59 -14.20
C LEU A 121 -18.94 14.68 -13.25
N ASN A 122 -19.85 15.52 -13.72
CA ASN A 122 -20.39 16.66 -12.96
C ASN A 122 -21.89 16.44 -12.77
N GLY A 123 -22.35 16.39 -11.52
CA GLY A 123 -23.77 16.13 -11.21
C GLY A 123 -24.09 16.30 -9.73
N HIS A 124 -23.20 15.85 -8.84
CA HIS A 124 -23.29 16.13 -7.41
C HIS A 124 -23.12 17.62 -7.12
N LYS A 125 -23.93 18.15 -6.20
CA LYS A 125 -23.84 19.55 -5.75
C LYS A 125 -22.81 19.72 -4.62
N THR A 126 -22.39 18.60 -4.05
CA THR A 126 -21.53 18.52 -2.88
C THR A 126 -20.35 17.58 -3.13
N PRO A 127 -19.33 17.55 -2.25
CA PRO A 127 -18.23 16.60 -2.38
C PRO A 127 -18.73 15.14 -2.43
N VAL A 128 -18.15 14.38 -3.35
CA VAL A 128 -18.42 12.94 -3.49
C VAL A 128 -17.58 12.18 -2.48
N TYR A 129 -18.24 11.42 -1.61
CA TYR A 129 -17.56 10.64 -0.56
C TYR A 129 -17.36 9.18 -0.95
N ALA A 130 -18.26 8.62 -1.76
CA ALA A 130 -18.19 7.21 -2.17
C ALA A 130 -18.49 7.03 -3.65
N ALA A 131 -17.81 6.07 -4.27
CA ALA A 131 -18.02 5.63 -5.64
C ALA A 131 -17.85 4.10 -5.72
N THR A 132 -18.74 3.43 -6.45
CA THR A 132 -18.69 1.99 -6.64
C THR A 132 -19.16 1.63 -8.05
N PHE A 133 -18.68 0.52 -8.59
CA PHE A 133 -19.21 -0.04 -9.82
C PHE A 133 -20.17 -1.16 -9.49
N ALA A 134 -21.33 -1.16 -10.14
CA ALA A 134 -22.25 -2.28 -10.10
C ALA A 134 -21.57 -3.50 -10.75
N PRO A 135 -21.45 -4.65 -10.07
CA PRO A 135 -20.65 -5.77 -10.56
C PRO A 135 -21.31 -6.52 -11.73
N ASP A 136 -22.62 -6.39 -11.89
CA ASP A 136 -23.44 -6.99 -12.94
C ASP A 136 -23.37 -6.21 -14.25
N THR A 137 -23.53 -4.89 -14.19
CA THR A 137 -23.61 -4.02 -15.38
C THR A 137 -22.31 -3.26 -15.65
N GLY A 138 -21.42 -3.14 -14.67
CA GLY A 138 -20.25 -2.25 -14.74
C GLY A 138 -20.62 -0.76 -14.65
N GLN A 139 -21.87 -0.42 -14.36
CA GLN A 139 -22.30 0.98 -14.25
C GLN A 139 -21.71 1.65 -13.00
N LEU A 140 -21.33 2.92 -13.11
CA LEU A 140 -20.82 3.68 -11.97
C LEU A 140 -21.98 4.23 -11.13
N ILE A 141 -21.86 4.09 -9.81
CA ILE A 141 -22.76 4.67 -8.82
C ILE A 141 -21.91 5.53 -7.88
N THR A 142 -22.35 6.77 -7.63
CA THR A 142 -21.64 7.70 -6.73
C THR A 142 -22.58 8.28 -5.70
N CYS A 143 -22.05 8.61 -4.52
CA CYS A 143 -22.80 9.22 -3.42
C CYS A 143 -22.07 10.44 -2.86
N GLY A 144 -22.81 11.54 -2.72
CA GLY A 144 -22.34 12.82 -2.21
C GLY A 144 -22.76 13.11 -0.76
N PHE A 145 -22.29 14.24 -0.23
CA PHE A 145 -22.74 14.78 1.06
C PHE A 145 -24.21 15.21 1.08
N ASP A 146 -24.77 15.45 -0.09
CA ASP A 146 -26.20 15.72 -0.33
C ASP A 146 -27.08 14.49 -0.09
N ASN A 147 -26.49 13.34 0.23
CA ASN A 147 -27.15 12.05 0.41
C ASN A 147 -27.93 11.60 -0.82
N GLU A 148 -27.51 12.07 -2.00
CA GLU A 148 -28.03 11.60 -3.28
C GLU A 148 -27.10 10.49 -3.81
N LEU A 149 -27.70 9.46 -4.39
CA LEU A 149 -27.04 8.46 -5.20
C LEU A 149 -27.31 8.78 -6.65
N LEU A 150 -26.24 8.83 -7.44
CA LEU A 150 -26.32 9.06 -8.87
C LEU A 150 -25.78 7.83 -9.60
N TRP A 151 -26.57 7.31 -10.53
CA TRP A 151 -26.16 6.29 -11.49
C TRP A 151 -25.74 6.99 -12.78
N TRP A 152 -24.55 6.65 -13.26
CA TRP A 152 -23.94 7.28 -14.42
C TRP A 152 -23.97 6.33 -15.60
N ASP A 153 -24.43 6.81 -16.74
CA ASP A 153 -24.31 6.06 -17.98
C ASP A 153 -22.86 6.08 -18.52
N GLU A 154 -22.62 5.39 -19.63
CA GLU A 154 -21.33 5.40 -20.33
C GLU A 154 -20.98 6.78 -20.91
N THR A 155 -22.00 7.61 -21.16
CA THR A 155 -21.85 8.97 -21.63
C THR A 155 -21.54 9.96 -20.51
N GLY A 156 -21.46 9.51 -19.26
CA GLY A 156 -21.19 10.33 -18.09
C GLY A 156 -22.33 11.29 -17.72
N GLU A 157 -23.54 11.02 -18.19
CA GLU A 157 -24.78 11.66 -17.76
C GLU A 157 -25.43 10.86 -16.62
N VAL A 158 -26.28 11.53 -15.86
CA VAL A 158 -26.99 10.94 -14.72
C VAL A 158 -28.28 10.31 -15.22
N GLU A 159 -28.34 8.98 -15.21
CA GLU A 159 -29.52 8.22 -15.63
C GLU A 159 -30.57 8.17 -14.51
N ARG A 160 -30.12 7.90 -13.28
CA ARG A 160 -30.97 7.77 -12.10
C ARG A 160 -30.42 8.59 -10.96
N ARG A 161 -31.33 9.17 -10.18
CA ARG A 161 -31.06 9.78 -8.89
C ARG A 161 -31.95 9.17 -7.82
N SER A 162 -31.40 8.91 -6.65
CA SER A 162 -32.16 8.45 -5.50
C SER A 162 -31.65 9.15 -4.24
N LYS A 163 -32.57 9.60 -3.38
CA LYS A 163 -32.21 10.32 -2.17
C LYS A 163 -32.35 9.40 -0.95
N ILE A 164 -31.34 9.40 -0.10
CA ILE A 164 -31.38 8.68 1.17
C ILE A 164 -31.59 9.71 2.28
N ASP A 165 -32.70 9.58 2.99
CA ASP A 165 -33.10 10.54 4.02
C ASP A 165 -32.29 10.41 5.33
N GLN A 166 -31.22 9.61 5.36
CA GLN A 166 -30.55 9.18 6.59
C GLN A 166 -29.03 9.33 6.59
N GLY A 167 -28.55 10.35 7.33
CA GLY A 167 -27.17 10.46 7.81
C GLY A 167 -26.11 10.71 6.73
N VAL A 168 -24.88 11.02 7.16
CA VAL A 168 -23.75 11.23 6.23
C VAL A 168 -23.28 9.88 5.71
N VAL A 169 -23.24 9.70 4.39
CA VAL A 169 -22.72 8.47 3.76
C VAL A 169 -21.20 8.52 3.65
N ALA A 170 -20.51 7.53 4.22
CA ALA A 170 -19.06 7.41 4.17
C ALA A 170 -18.57 6.27 3.26
N THR A 171 -19.37 5.21 3.11
CA THR A 171 -19.02 4.04 2.32
C THR A 171 -20.22 3.51 1.54
N MET A 172 -19.95 2.87 0.41
CA MET A 172 -20.98 2.34 -0.48
C MET A 172 -20.50 1.04 -1.13
N ARG A 173 -21.44 0.11 -1.30
CA ARG A 173 -21.23 -1.16 -1.99
C ARG A 173 -22.41 -1.51 -2.87
N ALA A 174 -22.16 -1.78 -4.15
CA ALA A 174 -23.16 -2.31 -5.06
C ALA A 174 -23.06 -3.83 -5.16
N PHE A 175 -24.22 -4.50 -5.11
CA PHE A 175 -24.37 -5.94 -5.40
C PHE A 175 -24.99 -6.15 -6.78
N SER A 176 -25.83 -5.22 -7.21
CA SER A 176 -26.39 -5.09 -8.55
C SER A 176 -26.78 -3.63 -8.79
N LEU A 177 -27.24 -3.29 -9.99
CA LEU A 177 -27.71 -1.94 -10.30
C LEU A 177 -28.82 -1.43 -9.35
N ASP A 178 -29.72 -2.33 -8.98
CA ASP A 178 -30.87 -2.05 -8.11
C ASP A 178 -30.66 -2.48 -6.66
N ARG A 179 -29.47 -3.01 -6.32
CA ARG A 179 -29.12 -3.43 -4.95
C ARG A 179 -27.84 -2.79 -4.47
N VAL A 180 -27.98 -1.76 -3.65
CA VAL A 180 -26.87 -0.93 -3.15
C VAL A 180 -27.01 -0.77 -1.66
N ALA A 181 -25.94 -1.07 -0.93
CA ALA A 181 -25.84 -0.74 0.49
C ALA A 181 -24.94 0.49 0.65
N VAL A 182 -25.40 1.44 1.48
CA VAL A 182 -24.63 2.58 1.91
C VAL A 182 -24.55 2.58 3.42
N ALA A 183 -23.45 3.12 3.94
CA ALA A 183 -23.33 3.35 5.36
C ALA A 183 -22.49 4.56 5.64
N GLY A 184 -22.68 5.13 6.82
CA GLY A 184 -21.76 6.10 7.34
C GLY A 184 -21.93 6.33 8.82
N SER A 185 -21.07 7.21 9.31
CA SER A 185 -20.96 7.54 10.71
C SER A 185 -20.97 9.06 10.84
N ALA A 186 -21.80 9.57 11.75
CA ALA A 186 -21.80 10.96 12.15
C ALA A 186 -21.87 11.03 13.67
N GLU A 187 -20.84 11.62 14.28
CA GLU A 187 -20.68 11.76 15.73
C GLU A 187 -20.86 10.42 16.46
N ASN A 188 -22.08 10.20 16.96
CA ASN A 188 -22.46 9.07 17.77
C ASN A 188 -23.50 8.17 17.11
N GLN A 189 -23.72 8.32 15.80
CA GLN A 189 -24.72 7.56 15.05
C GLN A 189 -24.07 6.88 13.86
N VAL A 190 -24.39 5.61 13.71
CA VAL A 190 -24.13 4.85 12.48
C VAL A 190 -25.42 4.79 11.71
N SER A 191 -25.40 5.34 10.48
CA SER A 191 -26.48 5.17 9.52
C SER A 191 -26.12 4.05 8.55
N PHE A 192 -27.12 3.27 8.21
CA PHE A 192 -27.05 2.34 7.10
C PHE A 192 -28.35 2.41 6.33
N ALA A 193 -28.24 2.31 5.02
CA ALA A 193 -29.40 2.11 4.17
C ALA A 193 -29.08 1.09 3.07
N ARG A 194 -30.07 0.27 2.75
CA ARG A 194 -30.06 -0.61 1.58
C ARG A 194 -31.15 -0.18 0.63
N LEU A 195 -30.78 0.00 -0.61
CA LEU A 195 -31.69 0.10 -1.73
C LEU A 195 -31.86 -1.31 -2.30
N ASP A 196 -33.09 -1.79 -2.39
CA ASP A 196 -33.46 -2.98 -3.13
C ASP A 196 -34.67 -2.66 -4.03
N GLU A 197 -34.50 -2.76 -5.34
CA GLU A 197 -35.59 -2.62 -6.34
C GLU A 197 -36.41 -1.32 -6.17
N GLY A 198 -35.74 -0.21 -5.83
CA GLY A 198 -36.37 1.09 -5.64
C GLY A 198 -36.93 1.33 -4.23
N ARG A 199 -36.92 0.33 -3.35
CA ARG A 199 -37.25 0.49 -1.93
C ARG A 199 -35.98 0.78 -1.13
N ILE A 200 -36.00 1.88 -0.39
CA ILE A 200 -34.92 2.22 0.54
C ILE A 200 -35.33 1.76 1.94
N GLU A 201 -34.51 0.90 2.51
CA GLU A 201 -34.61 0.48 3.91
C GLU A 201 -33.45 1.11 4.67
N ALA A 202 -33.75 2.01 5.60
CA ALA A 202 -32.74 2.74 6.34
C ALA A 202 -32.93 2.58 7.85
N TRP A 203 -31.82 2.44 8.57
CA TRP A 203 -31.81 2.37 10.02
C TRP A 203 -30.65 3.17 10.62
N ARG A 204 -30.79 3.44 11.92
CA ARG A 204 -29.74 4.03 12.75
C ARG A 204 -29.58 3.21 14.02
N THR A 205 -28.33 3.09 14.44
CA THR A 205 -28.01 2.59 15.77
C THR A 205 -28.21 3.72 16.81
N ALA A 206 -28.51 3.35 18.06
CA ALA A 206 -28.56 4.28 19.18
C ALA A 206 -27.18 4.94 19.43
N GLN A 207 -27.16 6.05 20.17
CA GLN A 207 -25.94 6.82 20.49
C GLN A 207 -24.78 5.91 20.94
N GLU A 208 -23.66 5.95 20.21
CA GLU A 208 -22.41 5.27 20.53
C GLU A 208 -21.23 6.23 20.53
N GLU A 209 -20.14 5.90 21.24
CA GLU A 209 -18.92 6.70 21.16
C GLU A 209 -18.32 6.66 19.74
N TRP A 210 -17.86 7.83 19.31
CA TRP A 210 -17.16 8.17 18.06
C TRP A 210 -16.74 6.97 17.18
N VAL A 211 -17.52 6.75 16.11
CA VAL A 211 -17.27 5.67 15.15
C VAL A 211 -16.46 6.22 13.97
N GLY A 212 -15.25 5.69 13.79
CA GLY A 212 -14.34 6.07 12.71
C GLY A 212 -14.68 5.37 11.39
N PRO A 213 -13.91 4.34 10.97
CA PRO A 213 -14.16 3.66 9.71
C PRO A 213 -15.40 2.74 9.78
N VAL A 214 -16.14 2.70 8.67
CA VAL A 214 -17.28 1.83 8.46
C VAL A 214 -17.05 0.99 7.19
N ALA A 215 -17.33 -0.31 7.26
CA ALA A 215 -17.21 -1.22 6.11
C ALA A 215 -18.44 -2.13 5.98
N ILE A 216 -18.87 -2.39 4.75
CA ILE A 216 -20.02 -3.24 4.43
C ILE A 216 -19.52 -4.62 3.97
N SER A 217 -20.05 -5.64 4.62
CA SER A 217 -19.78 -7.05 4.30
C SER A 217 -20.14 -7.44 2.85
N PRO A 218 -19.57 -8.56 2.34
CA PRO A 218 -19.86 -9.03 0.99
C PRO A 218 -21.28 -9.45 0.69
N ASP A 219 -22.09 -9.75 1.70
CA ASP A 219 -23.50 -10.09 1.58
C ASP A 219 -24.42 -8.88 1.80
N GLY A 220 -23.89 -7.74 2.26
CA GLY A 220 -24.67 -6.54 2.59
C GLY A 220 -25.49 -6.65 3.86
N LEU A 221 -25.32 -7.71 4.65
CA LEU A 221 -26.09 -7.99 5.86
C LEU A 221 -25.34 -7.60 7.13
N SER A 222 -24.04 -7.40 7.05
CA SER A 222 -23.21 -7.01 8.19
C SER A 222 -22.42 -5.74 7.92
N LEU A 223 -22.15 -5.01 9.00
CA LEU A 223 -21.41 -3.77 9.01
C LEU A 223 -20.33 -3.82 10.08
N ALA A 224 -19.09 -3.59 9.68
CA ALA A 224 -17.97 -3.44 10.60
C ALA A 224 -17.79 -1.96 10.95
N THR A 225 -17.73 -1.64 12.24
CA THR A 225 -17.38 -0.33 12.76
C THR A 225 -16.08 -0.40 13.55
N GLY A 226 -15.23 0.61 13.39
CA GLY A 226 -14.10 0.84 14.27
C GLY A 226 -14.39 2.03 15.18
N PRO A 227 -14.86 1.85 16.43
CA PRO A 227 -14.80 2.94 17.40
C PRO A 227 -13.34 3.36 17.64
N THR A 228 -13.12 4.57 18.14
CA THR A 228 -11.76 5.13 18.33
C THR A 228 -10.83 4.34 19.25
N HIS A 229 -11.34 3.36 20.00
CA HIS A 229 -10.55 2.46 20.82
C HIS A 229 -10.01 1.29 19.99
N SER A 230 -8.98 0.58 20.49
CA SER A 230 -8.24 -0.49 19.80
C SER A 230 -9.03 -1.75 19.43
N SER A 231 -10.34 -1.65 19.25
CA SER A 231 -11.30 -2.72 18.99
C SER A 231 -12.15 -2.40 17.76
N CYS A 232 -12.53 -3.42 17.00
CA CYS A 232 -13.57 -3.33 15.97
C CYS A 232 -14.84 -4.04 16.45
N ALA A 233 -16.00 -3.57 16.02
CA ALA A 233 -17.28 -4.21 16.24
C ALA A 233 -17.89 -4.63 14.90
N VAL A 234 -18.45 -5.83 14.83
CA VAL A 234 -19.23 -6.30 13.68
C VAL A 234 -20.68 -6.33 14.10
N ARG A 235 -21.55 -5.72 13.29
CA ARG A 235 -22.98 -5.60 13.54
C ARG A 235 -23.74 -6.25 12.41
N GLN A 236 -24.78 -7.00 12.77
CA GLN A 236 -25.72 -7.53 11.80
C GLN A 236 -26.84 -6.51 11.60
N ALA A 237 -27.04 -6.13 10.35
CA ALA A 237 -28.26 -5.50 9.90
C ALA A 237 -29.43 -6.47 10.15
N SER A 238 -30.33 -6.14 11.07
CA SER A 238 -31.59 -6.86 11.19
C SER A 238 -32.75 -5.87 11.10
N ILE A 239 -33.69 -6.19 10.23
CA ILE A 239 -34.94 -5.46 10.09
C ILE A 239 -35.80 -5.90 11.27
N ARG A 240 -36.15 -4.98 12.18
CA ARG A 240 -37.21 -5.29 13.15
C ARG A 240 -38.54 -5.33 12.39
N PRO A 241 -39.40 -6.34 12.65
CA PRO A 241 -40.71 -6.44 12.02
C PRO A 241 -41.62 -5.27 12.38
#